data_AF-A0A255ZX61-F1
#
_entry.id   AF-A0A255ZX61-F1
#
_cell.length_a   1.000
_cell.length_b   1.000
_cell.length_c   1.000
_cell.angle_alpha   90.00
_cell.angle_beta   90.00
_cell.angle_gamma   90.00
#
_symmetry.space_group_name_H-M   'P 1'
#
loop_
_entity.id
_entity.type
_entity.pdbx_description
1 polymer ?
#
loop_
_entity_poly.entity_id
_entity_poly.type
_entity_poly.pdbx_seq_one_letter_code
_entity_poly.pdbx_strand_id
1 'polypeptide(L)'
;MRKTFGIPNGDNHITTVEAGTNGKNVPSLLAEKKGIYIMIANYPGPSYFGATGHADIIENAQCPKNCYFAPKGGINYIDLWILE
;
A
#
# COMPACT_ATOMS: atom_id res chain seq x y z
N MET A 1 -1.69 -12.25 3.57
CA MET A 1 -0.56 -12.39 2.63
C MET A 1 0.73 -12.81 3.32
N ARG A 2 1.24 -12.04 4.30
CA ARG A 2 2.51 -12.36 5.02
C ARG A 2 2.70 -13.81 5.49
N LYS A 3 1.64 -14.44 6.02
CA LYS A 3 1.69 -15.84 6.48
C LYS A 3 1.94 -16.85 5.35
N THR A 4 1.45 -16.55 4.15
CA THR A 4 1.49 -17.46 2.99
C THR A 4 2.69 -17.17 2.10
N PHE A 5 2.98 -15.89 1.84
CA PHE A 5 3.95 -15.44 0.85
C PHE A 5 5.19 -14.77 1.47
N GLY A 6 5.36 -14.87 2.79
CA GLY A 6 6.43 -14.19 3.52
C GLY A 6 6.21 -12.68 3.67
N ILE A 7 7.07 -12.04 4.46
CA ILE A 7 7.05 -10.60 4.72
C ILE A 7 7.92 -9.91 3.66
N PRO A 8 7.37 -9.02 2.81
CA PRO A 8 8.16 -8.22 1.88
C PRO A 8 9.21 -7.38 2.61
N ASN A 9 10.31 -7.08 1.91
CA ASN A 9 11.42 -6.29 2.42
C ASN A 9 11.99 -5.39 1.31
N GLY A 10 12.91 -4.49 1.67
CA GLY A 10 13.47 -3.50 0.75
C GLY A 10 12.37 -2.69 0.06
N ASP A 11 12.49 -2.48 -1.25
CA ASP A 11 11.54 -1.68 -2.05
C ASP A 11 10.13 -2.26 -2.13
N ASN A 12 9.93 -3.50 -1.66
CA ASN A 12 8.62 -4.16 -1.60
C ASN A 12 7.92 -3.99 -0.25
N HIS A 13 8.57 -3.33 0.71
CA HIS A 13 7.97 -2.90 1.97
C HIS A 13 8.16 -1.40 2.15
N ILE A 14 7.10 -0.62 1.92
CA ILE A 14 7.12 0.84 2.01
C ILE A 14 6.62 1.24 3.39
N THR A 15 7.47 1.90 4.16
CA THR A 15 7.14 2.43 5.49
C THR A 15 6.35 3.74 5.42
N THR A 16 5.81 4.20 6.55
CA THR A 16 5.22 5.55 6.69
C THR A 16 6.16 6.65 6.19
N VAL A 17 7.46 6.54 6.47
CA VAL A 17 8.44 7.59 6.11
C VAL A 17 8.60 7.67 4.59
N GLU A 18 8.77 6.52 3.94
CA GLU A 18 8.94 6.44 2.48
C GLU A 18 7.66 6.85 1.75
N ALA A 19 6.49 6.39 2.23
CA ALA A 19 5.19 6.78 1.70
C ALA A 19 4.96 8.30 1.75
N GLY A 20 5.61 9.00 2.67
CA GLY A 20 5.51 10.44 2.86
C GLY A 20 4.17 10.86 3.45
N THR A 21 4.01 12.17 3.68
CA THR A 21 2.79 12.75 4.26
C THR A 21 1.55 12.32 3.47
N ASN A 22 0.63 11.64 4.14
CA ASN A 22 -0.58 11.08 3.54
C ASN A 22 -0.33 10.23 2.28
N GLY A 23 0.80 9.53 2.20
CA GLY A 23 1.10 8.62 1.09
C GLY A 23 1.43 9.29 -0.23
N LYS A 24 1.79 10.58 -0.23
CA LYS A 24 2.09 11.36 -1.45
C LYS A 24 3.15 10.74 -2.37
N ASN A 25 4.08 9.95 -1.82
CA ASN A 25 5.16 9.33 -2.59
C ASN A 25 4.79 7.95 -3.15
N VAL A 26 3.70 7.35 -2.67
CA VAL A 26 3.31 5.97 -3.01
C VAL A 26 3.13 5.74 -4.51
N PRO A 27 2.49 6.64 -5.30
CA PRO A 27 2.40 6.45 -6.73
C PRO A 27 3.77 6.32 -7.42
N SER A 28 4.74 7.13 -7.04
CA SER A 28 6.11 7.05 -7.60
C SER A 28 6.83 5.79 -7.15
N LEU A 29 6.65 5.36 -5.91
CA LEU A 29 7.28 4.14 -5.37
C LEU A 29 6.69 2.84 -5.95
N LEU A 30 5.47 2.91 -6.49
CA LEU A 30 4.78 1.81 -7.16
C LEU A 30 4.75 1.95 -8.69
N ALA A 31 5.39 2.99 -9.24
CA ALA A 31 5.59 3.12 -10.67
C ALA A 31 6.39 1.91 -11.17
N GLU A 32 6.05 1.42 -12.36
CA GLU A 32 6.70 0.26 -12.99
C GLU A 32 6.58 -1.07 -12.22
N LYS A 33 5.84 -1.11 -11.10
CA LYS A 33 5.60 -2.34 -10.34
C LYS A 33 4.27 -2.98 -10.74
N LYS A 34 4.26 -4.30 -10.81
CA LYS A 34 3.07 -5.12 -11.05
C LYS A 34 2.97 -6.21 -9.99
N GLY A 35 1.82 -6.37 -9.35
CA GLY A 35 1.66 -7.39 -8.33
C GLY A 35 0.44 -7.25 -7.43
N ILE A 36 0.49 -7.87 -6.26
CA ILE A 36 -0.51 -7.70 -5.20
C ILE A 36 0.05 -6.71 -4.18
N TYR A 37 -0.67 -5.62 -3.96
CA TYR A 37 -0.31 -4.60 -2.98
C TYR A 37 -1.29 -4.64 -1.81
N ILE A 38 -0.78 -4.42 -0.60
CA ILE A 38 -1.58 -4.24 0.62
C ILE A 38 -1.11 -2.97 1.32
N MET A 39 -2.03 -2.04 1.56
CA MET A 39 -1.81 -0.86 2.39
C MET A 39 -2.47 -1.05 3.74
N ILE A 40 -1.74 -0.79 4.82
CA ILE A 40 -2.28 -0.71 6.17
C ILE A 40 -2.36 0.74 6.58
N ALA A 41 -3.55 1.17 7.02
CA ALA A 41 -3.81 2.54 7.43
C ALA A 41 -3.22 2.80 8.82
N ASN A 42 -2.72 4.02 9.04
CA ASN A 42 -2.19 4.42 10.35
C ASN A 42 -3.32 4.61 11.39
N TYR A 43 -4.48 5.10 10.93
CA TYR A 43 -5.68 5.27 11.75
C TYR A 43 -6.83 4.44 11.16
N PRO A 44 -6.95 3.17 11.56
CA PRO A 44 -8.03 2.32 11.12
C PRO A 44 -9.36 2.73 11.79
N GLY A 45 -10.47 2.39 11.14
CA GLY A 45 -11.81 2.55 11.72
C GLY A 45 -12.74 3.53 10.98
N PRO A 46 -14.03 3.56 11.35
CA PRO A 46 -15.10 4.16 10.56
C PRO A 46 -14.98 5.67 10.35
N SER A 47 -14.37 6.40 11.29
CA SER A 47 -14.20 7.87 11.20
C SER A 47 -12.99 8.32 10.37
N TYR A 48 -12.13 7.37 9.98
CA TYR A 48 -10.91 7.60 9.21
C TYR A 48 -10.95 6.80 7.91
N PHE A 49 -10.34 5.62 7.88
CA PHE A 49 -10.23 4.84 6.66
C PHE A 49 -11.46 3.96 6.34
N GLY A 50 -12.25 3.59 7.36
CA GLY A 50 -13.37 2.66 7.22
C GLY A 50 -12.98 1.18 7.26
N ALA A 51 -11.68 0.86 7.25
CA ALA A 51 -11.13 -0.48 7.38
C ALA A 51 -9.76 -0.45 8.08
N THR A 52 -9.14 -1.62 8.27
CA THR A 52 -7.75 -1.72 8.75
C THR A 52 -6.72 -1.39 7.66
N GLY A 53 -7.11 -1.58 6.41
CA GLY A 53 -6.24 -1.44 5.25
C GLY A 53 -6.98 -1.81 3.97
N HIS A 54 -6.27 -1.77 2.86
CA HIS A 54 -6.75 -2.11 1.52
C HIS A 54 -5.82 -3.11 0.87
N ALA A 55 -6.37 -3.99 0.04
CA ALA A 55 -5.61 -4.95 -0.74
C ALA A 55 -6.14 -4.92 -2.18
N ASP A 56 -5.24 -4.84 -3.16
CA ASP A 56 -5.60 -4.82 -4.57
C ASP A 56 -4.47 -5.37 -5.45
N ILE A 57 -4.78 -5.57 -6.72
CA ILE A 57 -3.77 -5.72 -7.77
C ILE A 57 -3.27 -4.33 -8.15
N ILE A 58 -1.95 -4.21 -8.32
CA ILE A 58 -1.28 -3.02 -8.80
C ILE A 58 -0.60 -3.30 -10.13
N GLU A 59 -0.68 -2.34 -11.05
CA GLU A 59 0.13 -2.28 -12.27
C GLU A 59 0.47 -0.83 -12.57
N ASN A 60 1.76 -0.48 -12.54
CA ASN A 60 2.27 0.85 -12.78
C ASN A 60 1.52 1.96 -11.99
N ALA A 61 1.44 1.79 -10.68
CA ALA A 61 0.71 2.66 -9.76
C ALA A 61 -0.81 2.81 -10.03
N GLN A 62 -1.41 1.87 -10.77
CA GLN A 62 -2.86 1.82 -11.00
C GLN A 62 -3.46 0.53 -10.42
N CYS A 63 -4.71 0.64 -9.98
CA CYS A 63 -5.50 -0.48 -9.47
C CYS A 63 -6.79 -0.60 -10.27
N PRO A 64 -7.39 -1.78 -10.39
CA PRO A 64 -8.66 -1.97 -11.10
C PRO A 64 -9.80 -1.06 -10.63
N LYS A 65 -9.80 -0.65 -9.35
CA LYS A 65 -10.80 0.26 -8.79
C LYS A 65 -10.17 1.51 -8.17
N ASN A 66 -9.77 1.43 -6.92
CA ASN A 66 -9.21 2.55 -6.17
C ASN A 66 -8.04 2.03 -5.36
N CYS A 67 -6.89 2.69 -5.52
CA CYS A 67 -5.67 2.29 -4.83
C CYS A 67 -5.55 2.82 -3.41
N TYR A 68 -6.37 3.77 -2.97
CA TYR A 68 -6.31 4.31 -1.60
C TYR A 68 -4.89 4.70 -1.14
N PHE A 69 -4.08 5.30 -2.02
CA PHE A 69 -2.71 5.71 -1.69
C PHE A 69 -2.63 6.85 -0.68
N ALA A 70 -3.72 7.58 -0.48
CA ALA A 70 -3.78 8.70 0.46
C ALA A 70 -4.92 8.51 1.48
N PRO A 71 -4.84 7.49 2.36
CA PRO A 71 -5.85 7.31 3.39
C PRO A 71 -5.81 8.47 4.39
N LYS A 72 -6.97 8.92 4.85
CA LYS A 72 -7.08 9.95 5.89
C LYS A 72 -6.34 9.48 7.15
N GLY A 73 -5.37 10.27 7.61
CA GLY A 73 -4.51 9.93 8.74
C GLY A 73 -3.21 9.20 8.36
N GLY A 74 -3.01 8.88 7.08
CA GLY A 74 -1.76 8.36 6.56
C GLY A 74 -1.63 6.84 6.62
N ILE A 75 -0.47 6.38 6.15
CA ILE A 75 -0.13 4.97 5.94
C ILE A 75 0.76 4.50 7.08
N ASN A 76 0.51 3.29 7.59
CA ASN A 76 1.42 2.59 8.49
C ASN A 76 2.52 1.89 7.66
N TYR A 77 2.11 1.01 6.74
CA TYR A 77 3.02 0.45 5.74
C TYR A 77 2.25 -0.02 4.51
N ILE A 78 2.99 -0.24 3.43
CA ILE A 78 2.55 -0.99 2.26
C ILE A 78 3.47 -2.19 2.07
N ASP A 79 2.87 -3.33 1.79
CA ASP A 79 3.56 -4.52 1.33
C ASP A 79 3.21 -4.80 -0.12
N LEU A 80 4.19 -5.24 -0.89
CA LEU A 80 4.03 -5.60 -2.29
C LEU A 80 4.60 -7.00 -2.55
N TRP A 81 3.83 -7.83 -3.25
CA TRP A 81 4.28 -9.10 -3.82
C TRP A 81 4.24 -8.97 -5.34
N ILE A 82 5.40 -8.96 -5.98
CA ILE A 82 5.53 -8.85 -7.44
C ILE A 82 4.97 -10.11 -8.10
N LEU A 83 4.22 -9.90 -9.18
CA LEU A 83 3.71 -10.96 -10.06
C LEU A 83 4.35 -10.78 -11.44
N GLU A 84 4.74 -11.89 -12.06
CA GLU A 84 5.21 -11.95 -13.45
C GLU A 84 4.04 -11.74 -14.42
#